data_AF-A0A2Z4L7A4-F1
#
_entry.id   AF-A0A2Z4L7A4-F1
#
_cell.length_a   1.000
_cell.length_b   1.000
_cell.length_c   1.000
_cell.angle_alpha   90.00
_cell.angle_beta   90.00
_cell.angle_gamma   90.00
#
_symmetry.space_group_name_H-M   'P 1'
#
loop_
_entity.id
_entity.type
_entity.pdbx_description
1 polymer ?
#
loop_
_entity_poly.entity_id
_entity_poly.type
_entity_poly.pdbx_seq_one_letter_code
_entity_poly.pdbx_strand_id
1 'polypeptide(L)'
;MKEKISILLVIALILTSTVSATNVFLTSDSISNTDNDLDMLKSIKNYVEELSGGQITVTIDSQAPSPGEGTRLIESNYDVGVNVANPCAGNLLILAKYAVNTDKQIIYVNTGDFDLNNSDGYIRRAWDDDYSSNVFAGINNPGKYLQDAGIEYIQPLQEYPDAAYKGTYSQSRDEVNKYIAQQIVDKINNNNDNRAYDDGLVLTHKLDVSQMAKASKELYESEDSSYDDTYNGYTASQVLYLTASYLNGNGLESPSGYEAPSTPWTYSFFAKDAYTISDYMKMGGIVKQYMDENNKAPDYIEYNGAYIAYPDLVRTFAKITENHTDSSSMNFYGSYYLEKVNHSFIIDMLPIAALILVFIVALAILRRLLRFRRRR
;
A
#
# COMPACT_ATOMS: atom_id res chain seq x y z
N MET A 1 11.63 -62.29 -33.63
CA MET A 1 11.06 -60.94 -33.88
C MET A 1 10.26 -60.45 -32.68
N LYS A 2 9.29 -61.23 -32.16
CA LYS A 2 8.51 -60.87 -30.95
C LYS A 2 9.36 -60.59 -29.71
N GLU A 3 10.35 -61.41 -29.39
CA GLU A 3 11.25 -61.15 -28.23
C GLU A 3 12.07 -59.87 -28.36
N LYS A 4 12.55 -59.54 -29.58
CA LYS A 4 13.30 -58.29 -29.81
C LYS A 4 12.40 -57.05 -29.70
N ILE A 5 11.13 -57.16 -30.08
CA ILE A 5 10.12 -56.10 -29.94
C ILE A 5 9.74 -55.93 -28.46
N SER A 6 9.57 -57.02 -27.71
CA SER A 6 9.30 -56.97 -26.26
C SER A 6 10.47 -56.37 -25.47
N ILE A 7 11.72 -56.69 -25.82
CA ILE A 7 12.91 -56.09 -25.20
C ILE A 7 13.00 -54.59 -25.54
N LEU A 8 12.68 -54.19 -26.77
CA LEU A 8 12.63 -52.76 -27.14
C LEU A 8 11.52 -52.00 -26.41
N LEU A 9 10.35 -52.62 -26.20
CA LEU A 9 9.24 -52.04 -25.43
C LEU A 9 9.59 -51.88 -23.95
N VAL A 10 10.26 -52.87 -23.36
CA VAL A 10 10.73 -52.80 -21.97
C VAL A 10 11.84 -51.76 -21.81
N ILE A 11 12.78 -51.68 -22.77
CA ILE A 11 13.81 -50.62 -22.77
C ILE A 11 13.17 -49.24 -22.97
N ALA A 12 12.16 -49.10 -23.83
CA ALA A 12 11.41 -47.85 -23.99
C ALA A 12 10.62 -47.45 -22.73
N LEU A 13 10.07 -48.43 -22.00
CA LEU A 13 9.38 -48.24 -20.70
C LEU A 13 10.35 -47.96 -19.54
N ILE A 14 11.61 -48.39 -19.63
CA ILE A 14 12.66 -48.10 -18.63
C ILE A 14 13.36 -46.75 -18.94
N LEU A 15 13.33 -46.32 -20.20
CA LEU A 15 13.85 -45.02 -20.66
C LEU A 15 12.85 -43.87 -20.55
N THR A 16 11.59 -44.14 -20.16
CA THR A 16 10.74 -43.07 -19.62
C THR A 16 11.32 -42.71 -18.26
N SER A 17 12.23 -41.74 -18.24
CA SER A 17 12.56 -41.01 -17.01
C SER A 17 11.25 -40.71 -16.31
N THR A 18 11.09 -41.21 -15.09
CA THR A 18 10.06 -40.71 -14.18
C THR A 18 10.42 -39.26 -13.91
N VAL A 19 10.01 -38.36 -14.81
CA VAL A 19 10.06 -36.93 -14.54
C VAL A 19 9.12 -36.77 -13.36
N SER A 20 9.70 -36.57 -12.18
CA SER A 20 8.91 -36.19 -11.01
C SER A 20 8.13 -34.95 -11.41
N ALA A 21 6.81 -35.02 -11.38
CA ALA A 21 5.98 -33.86 -11.69
C ALA A 21 6.33 -32.75 -10.68
N THR A 22 6.57 -31.54 -11.17
CA THR A 22 6.81 -30.38 -10.32
C THR A 22 5.54 -30.13 -9.53
N ASN A 23 5.63 -30.14 -8.20
CA ASN A 23 4.49 -29.88 -7.35
C ASN A 23 4.44 -28.39 -6.96
N VAL A 24 3.26 -27.78 -7.08
CA VAL A 24 3.03 -26.36 -6.83
C VAL A 24 2.08 -26.21 -5.65
N PHE A 25 2.46 -25.40 -4.68
CA PHE A 25 1.57 -24.93 -3.62
C PHE A 25 0.99 -23.57 -3.99
N LEU A 26 -0.33 -23.50 -4.21
CA LEU A 26 -1.05 -22.29 -4.60
C LEU A 26 -1.85 -21.76 -3.40
N THR A 27 -1.51 -20.57 -2.91
CA THR A 27 -2.18 -19.93 -1.77
C THR A 27 -2.59 -18.50 -2.10
N SER A 28 -3.55 -17.95 -1.37
CA SER A 28 -3.93 -16.56 -1.49
C SER A 28 -4.31 -15.92 -0.18
N ASP A 29 -4.19 -14.59 -0.16
CA ASP A 29 -4.80 -13.73 0.83
C ASP A 29 -6.33 -13.66 0.60
N SER A 30 -7.04 -12.95 1.49
CA SER A 30 -8.44 -12.57 1.33
C SER A 30 -8.55 -11.33 0.43
N ILE A 31 -8.74 -11.56 -0.87
CA ILE A 31 -8.73 -10.50 -1.88
C ILE A 31 -10.14 -9.90 -2.03
N SER A 32 -11.16 -10.75 -2.06
CA SER A 32 -12.55 -10.32 -2.26
C SER A 32 -13.50 -10.99 -1.26
N ASN A 33 -14.03 -12.15 -1.60
CA ASN A 33 -14.82 -13.02 -0.75
C ASN A 33 -14.38 -14.46 -1.01
N THR A 34 -14.64 -15.32 -0.02
CA THR A 34 -14.14 -16.69 0.01
C THR A 34 -14.45 -17.49 -1.25
N ASP A 35 -15.70 -17.42 -1.75
CA ASP A 35 -16.13 -18.21 -2.89
C ASP A 35 -15.46 -17.75 -4.19
N ASN A 36 -15.44 -16.44 -4.45
CA ASN A 36 -14.81 -15.88 -5.65
C ASN A 36 -13.30 -16.19 -5.70
N ASP A 37 -12.60 -15.97 -4.59
CA ASP A 37 -11.14 -16.17 -4.54
C ASP A 37 -10.80 -17.66 -4.68
N LEU A 38 -11.59 -18.54 -4.05
CA LEU A 38 -11.41 -19.98 -4.21
C LEU A 38 -11.69 -20.45 -5.64
N ASP A 39 -12.71 -19.89 -6.31
CA ASP A 39 -13.01 -20.19 -7.71
C ASP A 39 -11.91 -19.70 -8.66
N MET A 40 -11.31 -18.54 -8.38
CA MET A 40 -10.09 -18.07 -9.04
C MET A 40 -8.93 -19.06 -8.87
N LEU A 41 -8.64 -19.50 -7.63
CA LEU A 41 -7.56 -20.48 -7.38
C LEU A 41 -7.80 -21.81 -8.09
N LYS A 42 -9.04 -22.33 -8.08
CA LYS A 42 -9.43 -23.55 -8.81
C LYS A 42 -9.24 -23.39 -10.33
N SER A 43 -9.65 -22.25 -10.88
CA SER A 43 -9.50 -21.97 -12.31
C SER A 43 -8.02 -21.90 -12.70
N ILE A 44 -7.20 -21.17 -11.95
CA ILE A 44 -5.74 -21.10 -12.17
C ILE A 44 -5.12 -22.50 -12.09
N LYS A 45 -5.43 -23.27 -11.03
CA LYS A 45 -4.97 -24.66 -10.89
C LYS A 45 -5.27 -25.49 -12.13
N ASN A 46 -6.54 -25.50 -12.58
CA ASN A 46 -6.96 -26.33 -13.70
C ASN A 46 -6.20 -25.95 -14.97
N TYR A 47 -6.01 -24.66 -15.23
CA TYR A 47 -5.24 -24.20 -16.39
C TYR A 47 -3.75 -24.53 -16.30
N VAL A 48 -3.12 -24.44 -15.14
CA VAL A 48 -1.70 -24.84 -14.98
C VAL A 48 -1.53 -26.33 -15.27
N GLU A 49 -2.41 -27.18 -14.73
CA GLU A 49 -2.36 -28.64 -14.94
C GLU A 49 -2.65 -28.99 -16.42
N GLU A 50 -3.58 -28.28 -17.08
CA GLU A 50 -3.88 -28.44 -18.51
C GLU A 50 -2.72 -28.01 -19.41
N LEU A 51 -2.21 -26.78 -19.23
CA LEU A 51 -1.15 -26.18 -20.05
C LEU A 51 0.17 -26.92 -19.92
N SER A 52 0.45 -27.50 -18.75
CA SER A 52 1.65 -28.32 -18.53
C SER A 52 1.52 -29.76 -19.03
N GLY A 53 0.34 -30.17 -19.51
CA GLY A 53 0.09 -31.56 -19.91
C GLY A 53 0.29 -32.56 -18.76
N GLY A 54 0.03 -32.13 -17.52
CA GLY A 54 0.22 -32.93 -16.30
C GLY A 54 1.65 -33.00 -15.76
N GLN A 55 2.61 -32.24 -16.34
CA GLN A 55 3.97 -32.16 -15.80
C GLN A 55 4.05 -31.32 -14.51
N ILE A 56 3.08 -30.42 -14.30
CA ILE A 56 2.93 -29.62 -13.08
C ILE A 56 1.63 -30.05 -12.41
N THR A 57 1.70 -30.35 -11.11
CA THR A 57 0.52 -30.66 -10.28
C THR A 57 0.35 -29.58 -9.22
N VAL A 58 -0.86 -29.01 -9.12
CA VAL A 58 -1.12 -27.89 -8.21
C VAL A 58 -1.94 -28.35 -7.01
N THR A 59 -1.49 -28.03 -5.81
CA THR A 59 -2.28 -28.16 -4.57
C THR A 59 -2.69 -26.77 -4.10
N ILE A 60 -4.00 -26.55 -3.98
CA ILE A 60 -4.53 -25.34 -3.37
C ILE A 60 -4.41 -25.48 -1.86
N ASP A 61 -3.85 -24.45 -1.23
CA ASP A 61 -3.82 -24.31 0.21
C ASP A 61 -5.21 -24.45 0.81
N SER A 62 -5.38 -25.42 1.72
CA SER A 62 -6.68 -25.69 2.36
C SER A 62 -7.16 -24.56 3.26
N GLN A 63 -6.28 -23.64 3.63
CA GLN A 63 -6.61 -22.44 4.41
C GLN A 63 -6.83 -21.21 3.53
N ALA A 64 -6.57 -21.27 2.23
CA ALA A 64 -6.82 -20.15 1.33
C ALA A 64 -8.31 -20.08 0.91
N PRO A 65 -8.85 -18.87 0.68
CA PRO A 65 -8.24 -17.56 0.91
C PRO A 65 -8.22 -17.19 2.40
N SER A 66 -7.08 -16.75 2.94
CA SER A 66 -6.97 -16.29 4.33
C SER A 66 -5.64 -15.56 4.59
N PRO A 67 -5.59 -14.54 5.48
CA PRO A 67 -4.34 -13.89 5.87
C PRO A 67 -3.27 -14.87 6.35
N GLY A 68 -2.00 -14.55 6.12
CA GLY A 68 -0.86 -15.40 6.49
C GLY A 68 -0.44 -16.39 5.40
N GLU A 69 -0.92 -16.16 4.18
CA GLU A 69 -0.63 -16.88 2.94
C GLU A 69 0.87 -16.97 2.65
N GLY A 70 1.65 -15.92 2.91
CA GLY A 70 3.11 -15.94 2.77
C GLY A 70 3.78 -16.95 3.70
N THR A 71 3.38 -16.98 4.97
CA THR A 71 3.91 -17.93 5.96
C THR A 71 3.53 -19.36 5.61
N ARG A 72 2.27 -19.62 5.23
CA ARG A 72 1.83 -20.96 4.83
C ARG A 72 2.57 -21.45 3.58
N LEU A 73 2.87 -20.55 2.64
CA LEU A 73 3.72 -20.87 1.49
C LEU A 73 5.14 -21.26 1.91
N ILE A 74 5.74 -20.52 2.85
CA ILE A 74 7.09 -20.80 3.36
C ILE A 74 7.15 -22.17 4.05
N GLU A 75 6.13 -22.49 4.85
CA GLU A 75 6.07 -23.74 5.63
C GLU A 75 5.68 -24.97 4.81
N SER A 76 5.13 -24.79 3.62
CA SER A 76 4.73 -25.92 2.78
C SER A 76 5.94 -26.67 2.21
N ASN A 77 5.81 -27.98 2.00
CA ASN A 77 6.88 -28.80 1.43
C ASN A 77 6.60 -29.11 -0.05
N TYR A 78 6.85 -28.12 -0.91
CA TYR A 78 6.62 -28.18 -2.35
C TYR A 78 7.81 -27.60 -3.13
N ASP A 79 7.95 -27.94 -4.41
CA ASP A 79 9.02 -27.46 -5.29
C ASP A 79 8.84 -25.97 -5.59
N VAL A 80 7.59 -25.55 -5.81
CA VAL A 80 7.21 -24.17 -6.17
C VAL A 80 6.09 -23.68 -5.26
N GLY A 81 6.24 -22.47 -4.73
CA GLY A 81 5.16 -21.74 -4.05
C GLY A 81 4.63 -20.61 -4.92
N VAL A 82 3.32 -20.52 -5.10
CA VAL A 82 2.64 -19.40 -5.78
C VAL A 82 1.82 -18.63 -4.76
N ASN A 83 2.18 -17.35 -4.54
CA ASN A 83 1.53 -16.46 -3.60
C ASN A 83 0.62 -15.48 -4.34
N VAL A 84 -0.69 -15.56 -4.15
CA VAL A 84 -1.66 -14.66 -4.82
C VAL A 84 -2.17 -13.64 -3.81
N ALA A 85 -1.72 -12.39 -3.92
CA ALA A 85 -2.07 -11.35 -2.95
C ALA A 85 -1.90 -9.94 -3.54
N ASN A 86 -2.47 -8.95 -2.85
CA ASN A 86 -2.11 -7.56 -3.07
C ASN A 86 -0.71 -7.29 -2.48
N PRO A 87 0.09 -6.37 -3.06
CA PRO A 87 1.43 -6.08 -2.58
C PRO A 87 1.42 -5.53 -1.16
N CYS A 88 1.94 -6.32 -0.22
CA CYS A 88 2.09 -5.97 1.19
C CYS A 88 3.58 -6.08 1.58
N ALA A 89 4.18 -4.99 2.05
CA ALA A 89 5.62 -4.99 2.37
C ALA A 89 6.00 -6.06 3.41
N GLY A 90 5.12 -6.37 4.36
CA GLY A 90 5.35 -7.44 5.34
C GLY A 90 5.46 -8.81 4.68
N ASN A 91 4.51 -9.14 3.80
CA ASN A 91 4.52 -10.39 3.05
C ASN A 91 5.74 -10.46 2.10
N LEU A 92 6.01 -9.39 1.33
CA LEU A 92 7.17 -9.36 0.45
C LEU A 92 8.50 -9.52 1.22
N LEU A 93 8.61 -8.92 2.41
CA LEU A 93 9.78 -9.04 3.28
C LEU A 93 10.05 -10.50 3.68
N ILE A 94 9.03 -11.23 4.16
CA ILE A 94 9.20 -12.61 4.62
C ILE A 94 9.48 -13.57 3.45
N LEU A 95 8.82 -13.36 2.31
CA LEU A 95 9.04 -14.17 1.12
C LEU A 95 10.47 -14.02 0.62
N ALA A 96 10.97 -12.78 0.47
CA ALA A 96 12.33 -12.53 0.03
C ALA A 96 13.40 -13.09 0.99
N LYS A 97 13.20 -12.94 2.31
CA LYS A 97 14.11 -13.53 3.31
C LYS A 97 14.16 -15.05 3.23
N TYR A 98 13.05 -15.70 2.93
CA TYR A 98 13.00 -17.14 2.78
C TYR A 98 13.60 -17.58 1.45
N ALA A 99 13.25 -16.93 0.34
CA ALA A 99 13.67 -17.29 -1.02
C ALA A 99 15.19 -17.36 -1.21
N VAL A 100 15.94 -16.45 -0.58
CA VAL A 100 17.42 -16.43 -0.66
C VAL A 100 18.10 -17.56 0.13
N ASN A 101 17.36 -18.29 0.97
CA ASN A 101 17.89 -19.33 1.88
C ASN A 101 17.31 -20.73 1.63
N THR A 102 16.63 -20.93 0.49
CA THR A 102 15.92 -22.17 0.15
C THR A 102 16.11 -22.48 -1.33
N ASP A 103 15.95 -23.74 -1.73
CA ASP A 103 15.91 -24.11 -3.15
C ASP A 103 14.49 -23.96 -3.74
N LYS A 104 13.45 -23.88 -2.90
CA LYS A 104 12.06 -23.68 -3.32
C LYS A 104 11.94 -22.42 -4.20
N GLN A 105 11.33 -22.56 -5.37
CA GLN A 105 11.00 -21.43 -6.23
C GLN A 105 9.75 -20.73 -5.68
N ILE A 106 9.74 -19.39 -5.71
CA ILE A 106 8.57 -18.60 -5.32
C ILE A 106 8.14 -17.73 -6.49
N ILE A 107 6.84 -17.74 -6.78
CA ILE A 107 6.20 -16.86 -7.76
C ILE A 107 5.16 -16.02 -7.01
N TYR A 108 5.23 -14.71 -7.18
CA TYR A 108 4.28 -13.77 -6.59
C TYR A 108 3.28 -13.27 -7.63
N VAL A 109 1.98 -13.39 -7.38
CA VAL A 109 0.93 -12.86 -8.25
C VAL A 109 0.34 -11.62 -7.59
N ASN A 110 0.69 -10.47 -8.15
CA ASN A 110 0.20 -9.16 -7.73
C ASN A 110 -1.23 -8.94 -8.20
N THR A 111 -2.21 -9.08 -7.31
CA THR A 111 -3.62 -8.81 -7.63
C THR A 111 -3.99 -7.33 -7.57
N GLY A 112 -3.10 -6.46 -7.10
CA GLY A 112 -3.31 -5.02 -7.01
C GLY A 112 -2.92 -4.27 -8.28
N ASP A 113 -3.34 -3.02 -8.38
CA ASP A 113 -2.98 -2.10 -9.48
C ASP A 113 -1.62 -1.41 -9.27
N PHE A 114 -1.01 -1.57 -8.10
CA PHE A 114 0.35 -1.11 -7.82
C PHE A 114 1.33 -1.78 -8.77
N ASP A 115 1.97 -1.01 -9.65
CA ASP A 115 2.95 -1.56 -10.61
C ASP A 115 4.31 -1.80 -9.95
N LEU A 116 4.65 -3.08 -9.78
CA LEU A 116 5.95 -3.52 -9.25
C LEU A 116 7.12 -3.19 -10.18
N ASN A 117 6.87 -2.90 -11.47
CA ASN A 117 7.92 -2.48 -12.41
C ASN A 117 8.36 -1.02 -12.24
N ASN A 118 7.61 -0.22 -11.48
CA ASN A 118 7.99 1.16 -11.21
C ASN A 118 9.23 1.22 -10.31
N SER A 119 10.36 1.67 -10.85
CA SER A 119 11.64 1.75 -10.14
C SER A 119 11.64 2.73 -8.97
N ASP A 120 10.75 3.72 -9.01
CA ASP A 120 10.54 4.70 -7.93
C ASP A 120 9.39 4.27 -7.01
N GLY A 121 8.87 3.05 -7.21
CA GLY A 121 7.79 2.48 -6.43
C GLY A 121 8.21 2.30 -4.98
N TYR A 122 7.32 2.67 -4.07
CA TYR A 122 7.47 2.47 -2.64
C TYR A 122 6.23 1.74 -2.10
N ILE A 123 6.45 0.60 -1.45
CA ILE A 123 5.41 -0.07 -0.66
C ILE A 123 5.77 0.10 0.81
N ARG A 124 5.08 1.03 1.46
CA ARG A 124 5.03 1.05 2.92
C ARG A 124 4.51 -0.28 3.45
N ARG A 125 4.85 -0.62 4.69
CA ARG A 125 4.16 -1.71 5.43
C ARG A 125 2.62 -1.54 5.25
N ALA A 126 1.82 -2.61 5.40
CA ALA A 126 0.34 -2.57 5.23
C ALA A 126 -0.40 -2.68 6.57
N TRP A 127 -1.46 -1.83 6.73
CA TRP A 127 -2.12 -1.15 7.90
C TRP A 127 -3.01 -1.97 8.83
N ASP A 128 -3.24 -3.22 8.49
CA ASP A 128 -4.30 -4.08 9.02
C ASP A 128 -3.84 -5.13 10.04
N ASP A 129 -2.55 -5.17 10.36
CA ASP A 129 -1.94 -6.04 11.37
C ASP A 129 -1.47 -5.29 12.66
N ASP A 130 -2.26 -4.35 13.20
CA ASP A 130 -1.96 -3.62 14.48
C ASP A 130 -0.53 -3.03 14.58
N TYR A 131 -0.31 -1.81 14.06
CA TYR A 131 0.90 -1.50 13.30
C TYR A 131 2.30 -1.67 13.86
N SER A 132 3.11 -2.37 13.05
CA SER A 132 4.58 -2.30 12.88
C SER A 132 5.47 -2.70 14.07
N SER A 133 6.55 -3.44 13.77
CA SER A 133 7.70 -3.34 14.65
C SER A 133 8.22 -1.91 14.53
N ASN A 134 8.68 -1.34 15.63
CA ASN A 134 9.34 -0.02 15.69
C ASN A 134 10.55 0.13 14.73
N VAL A 135 10.88 -0.90 13.95
CA VAL A 135 12.02 -0.94 13.03
C VAL A 135 11.60 -1.01 11.57
N PHE A 136 10.58 -1.77 11.12
CA PHE A 136 10.34 -1.97 9.68
C PHE A 136 9.28 -1.02 9.10
N ALA A 137 9.71 -0.11 8.22
CA ALA A 137 8.87 0.93 7.63
C ALA A 137 8.26 0.53 6.27
N GLY A 138 9.01 -0.17 5.41
CA GLY A 138 8.54 -0.57 4.08
C GLY A 138 9.66 -0.99 3.13
N ILE A 139 9.36 -1.07 1.84
CA ILE A 139 10.27 -1.53 0.78
C ILE A 139 10.28 -0.53 -0.36
N ASN A 140 11.48 -0.07 -0.72
CA ASN A 140 11.75 0.69 -1.94
C ASN A 140 11.94 -0.27 -3.12
N ASN A 141 11.50 0.15 -4.30
CA ASN A 141 11.60 -0.61 -5.54
C ASN A 141 11.22 -2.10 -5.35
N PRO A 142 9.97 -2.38 -4.95
CA PRO A 142 9.54 -3.70 -4.51
C PRO A 142 9.67 -4.78 -5.59
N GLY A 143 9.51 -4.44 -6.88
CA GLY A 143 9.74 -5.40 -7.95
C GLY A 143 11.21 -5.81 -8.06
N LYS A 144 12.14 -4.84 -8.02
CA LYS A 144 13.58 -5.14 -7.95
C LYS A 144 13.92 -5.97 -6.71
N TYR A 145 13.39 -5.59 -5.54
CA TYR A 145 13.62 -6.31 -4.30
C TYR A 145 13.20 -7.79 -4.38
N LEU A 146 12.05 -8.08 -4.99
CA LEU A 146 11.61 -9.46 -5.23
C LEU A 146 12.52 -10.19 -6.23
N GLN A 147 12.83 -9.55 -7.37
CA GLN A 147 13.66 -10.15 -8.41
C GLN A 147 15.08 -10.46 -7.93
N ASP A 148 15.70 -9.56 -7.16
CA ASP A 148 17.02 -9.78 -6.56
C ASP A 148 16.99 -10.99 -5.63
N ALA A 149 15.90 -11.16 -4.87
CA ALA A 149 15.70 -12.32 -4.00
C ALA A 149 15.38 -13.63 -4.75
N GLY A 150 15.31 -13.60 -6.08
CA GLY A 150 14.94 -14.76 -6.91
C GLY A 150 13.43 -15.01 -7.01
N ILE A 151 12.61 -14.04 -6.62
CA ILE A 151 11.15 -14.14 -6.71
C ILE A 151 10.69 -13.47 -8.00
N GLU A 152 10.17 -14.28 -8.92
CA GLU A 152 9.48 -13.74 -10.07
C GLU A 152 8.04 -13.34 -9.73
N TYR A 153 7.50 -12.35 -10.44
CA TYR A 153 6.13 -11.92 -10.21
C TYR A 153 5.30 -11.77 -11.50
N ILE A 154 3.98 -11.86 -11.33
CA ILE A 154 2.95 -11.77 -12.36
C ILE A 154 2.04 -10.61 -11.98
N GLN A 155 1.70 -9.73 -12.94
CA GLN A 155 0.87 -8.55 -12.68
C GLN A 155 -0.38 -8.53 -13.58
N PRO A 156 -1.42 -9.34 -13.26
CA PRO A 156 -2.64 -9.43 -14.07
C PRO A 156 -3.28 -8.09 -14.42
N LEU A 157 -3.27 -7.10 -13.52
CA LEU A 157 -3.89 -5.80 -13.79
C LEU A 157 -3.07 -4.87 -14.70
N GLN A 158 -1.78 -5.16 -14.92
CA GLN A 158 -0.98 -4.45 -15.93
C GLN A 158 -1.32 -4.94 -17.35
N GLU A 159 -1.68 -6.21 -17.49
CA GLU A 159 -2.12 -6.80 -18.77
C GLU A 159 -3.62 -6.60 -19.02
N TYR A 160 -4.45 -6.76 -17.98
CA TYR A 160 -5.90 -6.67 -18.02
C TYR A 160 -6.41 -5.57 -17.08
N PRO A 161 -6.18 -4.28 -17.40
CA PRO A 161 -6.58 -3.16 -16.53
C PRO A 161 -8.10 -3.11 -16.29
N ASP A 162 -8.91 -3.51 -17.28
CA ASP A 162 -10.37 -3.56 -17.17
C ASP A 162 -10.90 -4.69 -16.24
N ALA A 163 -10.01 -5.55 -15.74
CA ALA A 163 -10.33 -6.55 -14.72
C ALA A 163 -10.28 -5.97 -13.29
N ALA A 164 -9.77 -4.76 -13.12
CA ALA A 164 -9.70 -4.11 -11.82
C ALA A 164 -11.09 -3.70 -11.33
N TYR A 165 -11.39 -4.04 -10.08
CA TYR A 165 -12.47 -3.47 -9.30
C TYR A 165 -11.87 -2.79 -8.07
N LYS A 166 -12.00 -1.46 -8.00
CA LYS A 166 -11.38 -0.62 -6.95
C LYS A 166 -9.86 -0.84 -6.82
N GLY A 167 -9.16 -0.98 -7.94
CA GLY A 167 -7.70 -1.16 -7.97
C GLY A 167 -7.22 -2.58 -7.62
N THR A 168 -8.11 -3.57 -7.62
CA THR A 168 -7.75 -4.96 -7.31
C THR A 168 -8.46 -5.93 -8.27
N TYR A 169 -7.77 -6.99 -8.66
CA TYR A 169 -8.34 -8.12 -9.39
C TYR A 169 -9.15 -8.97 -8.41
N SER A 170 -10.37 -8.52 -8.12
CA SER A 170 -11.22 -9.05 -7.06
C SER A 170 -12.43 -9.84 -7.61
N GLN A 171 -12.44 -10.12 -8.91
CA GLN A 171 -13.53 -10.82 -9.60
C GLN A 171 -12.90 -11.84 -10.55
N SER A 172 -13.13 -13.12 -10.27
CA SER A 172 -12.58 -14.21 -11.08
C SER A 172 -13.06 -14.10 -12.52
N ARG A 173 -12.10 -14.02 -13.45
CA ARG A 173 -12.33 -13.97 -14.90
C ARG A 173 -11.48 -15.02 -15.58
N ASP A 174 -12.09 -15.78 -16.46
CA ASP A 174 -11.50 -16.95 -17.09
C ASP A 174 -10.22 -16.60 -17.88
N GLU A 175 -10.28 -15.53 -18.67
CA GLU A 175 -9.17 -15.05 -19.48
C GLU A 175 -7.97 -14.60 -18.64
N VAL A 176 -8.22 -13.94 -17.51
CA VAL A 176 -7.17 -13.46 -16.59
C VAL A 176 -6.56 -14.63 -15.83
N ASN A 177 -7.39 -15.58 -15.37
CA ASN A 177 -6.92 -16.80 -14.69
C ASN A 177 -6.05 -17.66 -15.62
N LYS A 178 -6.44 -17.77 -16.90
CA LYS A 178 -5.65 -18.45 -17.92
C LYS A 178 -4.31 -17.76 -18.17
N TYR A 179 -4.30 -16.43 -18.22
CA TYR A 179 -3.05 -15.65 -18.30
C TYR A 179 -2.13 -15.91 -17.10
N ILE A 180 -2.67 -15.84 -15.87
CA ILE A 180 -1.89 -16.12 -14.65
C ILE A 180 -1.31 -17.53 -14.72
N ALA A 181 -2.13 -18.53 -15.10
CA ALA A 181 -1.69 -19.92 -15.24
C ALA A 181 -0.57 -20.08 -16.28
N GLN A 182 -0.69 -19.45 -17.46
CA GLN A 182 0.35 -19.48 -18.48
C GLN A 182 1.67 -18.89 -17.94
N GLN A 183 1.60 -17.75 -17.26
CA GLN A 183 2.78 -17.12 -16.68
C GLN A 183 3.40 -17.96 -15.56
N ILE A 184 2.61 -18.67 -14.76
CA ILE A 184 3.13 -19.62 -13.77
C ILE A 184 3.94 -20.72 -14.47
N VAL A 185 3.37 -21.35 -15.51
CA VAL A 185 4.05 -22.41 -16.27
C VAL A 185 5.35 -21.90 -16.90
N ASP A 186 5.33 -20.71 -17.50
CA ASP A 186 6.50 -20.13 -18.15
C ASP A 186 7.63 -19.84 -17.15
N LYS A 187 7.28 -19.36 -15.94
CA LYS A 187 8.23 -19.01 -14.88
C LYS A 187 8.84 -20.21 -14.17
N ILE A 188 8.06 -21.27 -13.96
CA ILE A 188 8.59 -22.55 -13.43
C ILE A 188 9.73 -23.08 -14.31
N ASN A 189 9.65 -22.86 -15.62
CA ASN A 189 10.67 -23.31 -16.57
C ASN A 189 11.89 -22.37 -16.68
N ASN A 190 11.85 -21.16 -16.09
CA ASN A 190 12.86 -20.12 -16.25
C ASN A 190 13.34 -19.55 -14.89
N ASN A 191 13.59 -20.42 -13.91
CA ASN A 191 14.03 -20.02 -12.57
C ASN A 191 15.40 -19.30 -12.59
N ASN A 192 15.52 -18.23 -11.80
CA ASN A 192 16.78 -17.53 -11.56
C ASN A 192 17.40 -18.01 -10.24
N ASP A 193 18.55 -18.68 -10.33
CA ASP A 193 19.26 -19.20 -9.17
C ASP A 193 20.21 -18.19 -8.52
N ASN A 194 20.44 -17.03 -9.14
CA ASN A 194 21.23 -15.97 -8.54
C ASN A 194 20.35 -15.12 -7.62
N ARG A 195 20.39 -15.45 -6.33
CA ARG A 195 19.54 -14.83 -5.30
C ARG A 195 20.40 -14.02 -4.34
N ALA A 196 20.04 -12.76 -4.15
CA ALA A 196 20.67 -11.85 -3.21
C ALA A 196 19.61 -11.12 -2.40
N TYR A 197 19.84 -11.00 -1.10
CA TYR A 197 19.01 -10.19 -0.23
C TYR A 197 19.52 -8.75 -0.26
N ASP A 198 18.79 -7.84 -0.93
CA ASP A 198 19.13 -6.41 -0.96
C ASP A 198 18.53 -5.70 0.26
N ASP A 199 19.32 -5.59 1.32
CA ASP A 199 18.94 -4.87 2.54
C ASP A 199 18.85 -3.35 2.33
N GLY A 200 19.49 -2.80 1.29
CA GLY A 200 19.43 -1.39 0.91
C GLY A 200 18.06 -0.95 0.41
N LEU A 201 17.23 -1.89 -0.04
CA LEU A 201 15.84 -1.65 -0.44
C LEU A 201 14.83 -1.75 0.73
N VAL A 202 15.26 -2.25 1.89
CA VAL A 202 14.44 -2.35 3.09
C VAL A 202 14.54 -1.07 3.90
N LEU A 203 13.43 -0.32 4.01
CA LEU A 203 13.41 0.85 4.89
C LEU A 203 13.14 0.46 6.32
N THR A 204 13.96 1.05 7.20
CA THR A 204 13.79 0.94 8.63
C THR A 204 13.68 2.31 9.30
N HIS A 205 13.03 2.33 10.46
CA HIS A 205 13.09 3.48 11.35
C HIS A 205 14.46 3.49 12.06
N LYS A 206 15.21 4.57 11.85
CA LYS A 206 16.45 4.90 12.59
C LYS A 206 16.14 5.62 13.90
N LEU A 207 14.92 6.13 14.05
CA LEU A 207 14.37 6.74 15.25
C LEU A 207 13.17 5.94 15.72
N ASP A 208 13.10 5.63 17.01
CA ASP A 208 11.95 4.89 17.55
C ASP A 208 10.66 5.72 17.39
N VAL A 209 9.62 5.10 16.82
CA VAL A 209 8.30 5.70 16.60
C VAL A 209 7.73 6.28 17.89
N SER A 210 7.99 5.64 19.04
CA SER A 210 7.57 6.12 20.36
C SER A 210 8.16 7.49 20.73
N GLN A 211 9.36 7.84 20.24
CA GLN A 211 9.95 9.16 20.48
C GLN A 211 9.20 10.25 19.71
N MET A 212 8.80 9.95 18.47
CA MET A 212 7.94 10.83 17.67
C MET A 212 6.55 10.94 18.31
N ALA A 213 5.93 9.83 18.70
CA ALA A 213 4.62 9.84 19.36
C ALA A 213 4.62 10.64 20.67
N LYS A 214 5.68 10.52 21.48
CA LYS A 214 5.85 11.33 22.68
C LYS A 214 5.97 12.82 22.37
N ALA A 215 6.72 13.19 21.32
CA ALA A 215 6.80 14.58 20.85
C ALA A 215 5.43 15.09 20.38
N SER A 216 4.71 14.27 19.60
CA SER A 216 3.35 14.56 19.16
C SER A 216 2.39 14.79 20.33
N LYS A 217 2.46 13.95 21.37
CA LYS A 217 1.64 14.09 22.57
C LYS A 217 1.95 15.37 23.33
N GLU A 218 3.23 15.64 23.60
CA GLU A 218 3.66 16.87 24.29
C GLU A 218 3.23 18.11 23.52
N LEU A 219 3.31 18.08 22.17
CA LEU A 219 2.85 19.17 21.32
C LEU A 219 1.34 19.35 21.36
N TYR A 220 0.58 18.28 21.23
CA TYR A 220 -0.88 18.34 21.19
C TYR A 220 -1.49 18.79 22.52
N GLU A 221 -0.90 18.36 23.65
CA GLU A 221 -1.31 18.74 25.00
C GLU A 221 -0.83 20.14 25.42
N SER A 222 0.08 20.76 24.65
CA SER A 222 0.63 22.07 24.99
C SER A 222 -0.38 23.20 24.83
N GLU A 223 -0.28 24.18 25.73
CA GLU A 223 -0.97 25.47 25.64
C GLU A 223 -0.21 26.50 24.78
N ASP A 224 1.02 26.16 24.33
CA ASP A 224 1.82 27.00 23.44
C ASP A 224 1.18 27.04 22.04
N SER A 225 0.57 28.19 21.73
CA SER A 225 0.00 28.48 20.41
C SER A 225 0.97 29.16 19.45
N SER A 226 2.13 29.58 19.94
CA SER A 226 3.23 30.17 19.14
C SER A 226 4.14 29.11 18.53
N TYR A 227 4.17 27.89 19.08
CA TYR A 227 5.05 26.79 18.67
C TYR A 227 6.54 27.10 18.83
N ASP A 228 6.88 27.87 19.86
CA ASP A 228 8.25 28.31 20.18
C ASP A 228 8.95 27.35 21.18
N ASP A 229 8.18 26.49 21.87
CA ASP A 229 8.73 25.50 22.79
C ASP A 229 9.29 24.25 22.07
N THR A 230 9.83 23.33 22.86
CA THR A 230 10.28 22.01 22.43
C THR A 230 9.39 20.92 22.98
N TYR A 231 9.20 19.87 22.18
CA TYR A 231 8.34 18.74 22.46
C TYR A 231 9.17 17.47 22.32
N ASN A 232 9.44 16.81 23.43
CA ASN A 232 10.40 15.72 23.56
C ASN A 232 11.78 16.08 22.98
N GLY A 233 12.19 17.34 23.13
CA GLY A 233 13.44 17.89 22.63
C GLY A 233 13.43 18.32 21.15
N TYR A 234 12.29 18.24 20.46
CA TYR A 234 12.12 18.66 19.07
C TYR A 234 11.36 19.98 18.97
N THR A 235 11.72 20.84 18.02
CA THR A 235 10.88 22.00 17.65
C THR A 235 9.59 21.55 16.96
N ALA A 236 8.57 22.41 16.91
CA ALA A 236 7.33 22.10 16.17
C ALA A 236 7.57 21.75 14.69
N SER A 237 8.50 22.42 14.01
CA SER A 237 8.90 22.06 12.64
C SER A 237 9.48 20.65 12.57
N GLN A 238 10.31 20.25 13.53
CA GLN A 238 10.86 18.91 13.59
C GLN A 238 9.80 17.85 13.87
N VAL A 239 8.84 18.13 14.76
CA VAL A 239 7.67 17.25 15.00
C VAL A 239 6.84 17.12 13.73
N LEU A 240 6.59 18.22 13.01
CA LEU A 240 5.90 18.19 11.73
C LEU A 240 6.62 17.30 10.71
N TYR A 241 7.95 17.42 10.58
CA TYR A 241 8.72 16.59 9.66
C TYR A 241 8.64 15.10 10.01
N LEU A 242 8.80 14.77 11.29
CA LEU A 242 8.75 13.39 11.79
C LEU A 242 7.39 12.75 11.53
N THR A 243 6.32 13.45 11.93
CA THR A 243 4.95 12.98 11.74
C THR A 243 4.59 12.89 10.26
N ALA A 244 4.95 13.87 9.44
CA ALA A 244 4.75 13.84 7.98
C ALA A 244 5.49 12.67 7.32
N SER A 245 6.73 12.42 7.72
CA SER A 245 7.53 11.29 7.24
C SER A 245 6.86 9.96 7.57
N TYR A 246 6.46 9.78 8.82
CA TYR A 246 5.78 8.58 9.29
C TYR A 246 4.40 8.36 8.64
N LEU A 247 3.59 9.42 8.52
CA LEU A 247 2.29 9.40 7.84
C LEU A 247 2.40 8.98 6.39
N ASN A 248 3.38 9.53 5.66
CA ASN A 248 3.66 9.13 4.28
C ASN A 248 4.31 7.73 4.17
N GLY A 249 4.56 7.08 5.31
CA GLY A 249 5.13 5.74 5.40
C GLY A 249 6.64 5.71 5.27
N ASN A 250 7.37 6.83 5.27
CA ASN A 250 8.84 6.81 5.22
C ASN A 250 9.44 6.31 6.54
N GLY A 251 10.68 5.80 6.46
CA GLY A 251 11.49 5.54 7.65
C GLY A 251 11.68 6.82 8.46
N LEU A 252 11.66 6.68 9.79
CA LEU A 252 11.92 7.80 10.69
C LEU A 252 13.42 7.95 10.90
N GLU A 253 13.90 9.18 10.89
CA GLU A 253 15.27 9.53 11.25
C GLU A 253 15.29 10.83 12.03
N SER A 254 16.36 11.06 12.79
CA SER A 254 16.51 12.32 13.52
C SER A 254 16.44 13.50 12.55
N PRO A 255 15.53 14.46 12.77
CA PRO A 255 15.30 15.53 11.83
C PRO A 255 16.47 16.51 11.85
N SER A 256 16.78 17.08 10.68
CA SER A 256 17.69 18.22 10.55
C SER A 256 17.19 19.44 11.35
N GLY A 257 18.01 20.50 11.41
CA GLY A 257 17.61 21.79 11.98
C GLY A 257 16.63 22.56 11.08
N TYR A 258 15.47 21.97 10.79
CA TYR A 258 14.43 22.58 9.96
C TYR A 258 13.91 23.87 10.60
N GLU A 259 13.95 24.96 9.84
CA GLU A 259 13.48 26.26 10.30
C GLU A 259 11.94 26.32 10.40
N ALA A 260 11.45 27.28 11.18
CA ALA A 260 10.05 27.67 11.22
C ALA A 260 9.59 28.25 9.85
N PRO A 261 8.29 28.25 9.55
CA PRO A 261 7.76 28.95 8.37
C PRO A 261 8.10 30.44 8.44
N SER A 262 8.34 31.05 7.27
CA SER A 262 8.75 32.46 7.21
C SER A 262 7.56 33.41 7.41
N THR A 263 6.41 33.02 6.86
CA THR A 263 5.17 33.80 6.88
C THR A 263 3.99 32.84 6.98
N PRO A 264 3.82 32.14 8.13
CA PRO A 264 2.80 31.10 8.25
C PRO A 264 1.41 31.67 7.96
N TRP A 265 0.67 30.99 7.10
CA TRP A 265 -0.73 31.35 6.88
C TRP A 265 -1.47 31.14 8.20
N THR A 266 -2.23 32.13 8.66
CA THR A 266 -2.94 32.04 9.94
C THR A 266 -4.16 31.13 9.90
N TYR A 267 -4.90 31.10 8.79
CA TYR A 267 -6.23 30.48 8.70
C TYR A 267 -6.32 29.48 7.55
N SER A 268 -6.69 28.23 7.85
CA SER A 268 -6.97 27.25 6.81
C SER A 268 -8.32 27.43 6.14
N PHE A 269 -8.37 27.01 4.88
CA PHE A 269 -9.56 26.83 4.09
C PHE A 269 -9.71 25.35 3.74
N PHE A 270 -10.66 24.65 4.37
CA PHE A 270 -10.90 23.23 4.10
C PHE A 270 -11.90 23.04 2.96
N ALA A 271 -11.62 22.10 2.06
CA ALA A 271 -12.52 21.72 0.98
C ALA A 271 -13.58 20.69 1.42
N LYS A 272 -13.33 19.99 2.53
CA LYS A 272 -14.21 18.98 3.15
C LYS A 272 -13.96 18.87 4.64
N ASP A 273 -14.93 18.35 5.38
CA ASP A 273 -14.87 18.24 6.84
C ASP A 273 -13.99 17.08 7.32
N ALA A 274 -13.89 16.00 6.54
CA ALA A 274 -13.15 14.80 6.89
C ALA A 274 -12.23 14.33 5.75
N TYR A 275 -11.05 13.87 6.14
CA TYR A 275 -10.00 13.41 5.25
C TYR A 275 -9.69 11.95 5.59
N THR A 276 -9.68 11.12 4.55
CA THR A 276 -9.39 9.69 4.69
C THR A 276 -7.92 9.47 5.03
N ILE A 277 -7.58 8.25 5.44
CA ILE A 277 -6.18 7.83 5.60
C ILE A 277 -5.32 8.15 4.38
N SER A 278 -5.82 7.85 3.18
CA SER A 278 -5.09 8.16 1.94
C SER A 278 -4.84 9.66 1.78
N ASP A 279 -5.77 10.50 2.24
CA ASP A 279 -5.62 11.95 2.13
C ASP A 279 -4.50 12.49 3.01
N TYR A 280 -4.51 12.19 4.32
CA TYR A 280 -3.50 12.76 5.22
C TYR A 280 -2.11 12.15 5.02
N MET A 281 -2.00 10.95 4.43
CA MET A 281 -0.71 10.43 3.98
C MET A 281 -0.13 11.25 2.83
N LYS A 282 -0.96 11.57 1.82
CA LYS A 282 -0.54 12.39 0.68
C LYS A 282 -0.13 13.78 1.16
N MET A 283 -0.88 14.35 2.11
CA MET A 283 -0.47 15.59 2.78
C MET A 283 0.88 15.44 3.48
N GLY A 284 1.12 14.34 4.20
CA GLY A 284 2.41 14.03 4.80
C GLY A 284 3.54 13.98 3.77
N GLY A 285 3.29 13.41 2.59
CA GLY A 285 4.26 13.40 1.50
C GLY A 285 4.58 14.79 0.96
N ILE A 286 3.55 15.63 0.73
CA ILE A 286 3.72 17.02 0.30
C ILE A 286 4.55 17.81 1.31
N VAL A 287 4.23 17.70 2.61
CA VAL A 287 4.94 18.38 3.69
C VAL A 287 6.39 17.93 3.75
N LYS A 288 6.64 16.61 3.78
CA LYS A 288 8.00 16.06 3.85
C LYS A 288 8.84 16.55 2.68
N GLN A 289 8.33 16.40 1.45
CA GLN A 289 9.04 16.83 0.24
C GLN A 289 9.37 18.32 0.28
N TYR A 290 8.40 19.17 0.65
CA TYR A 290 8.65 20.59 0.79
C TYR A 290 9.78 20.88 1.79
N MET A 291 9.75 20.24 2.96
CA MET A 291 10.76 20.43 3.99
C MET A 291 12.14 19.97 3.55
N ASP A 292 12.24 18.80 2.89
CA ASP A 292 13.50 18.29 2.33
C ASP A 292 14.11 19.29 1.32
N GLU A 293 13.27 19.88 0.46
CA GLU A 293 13.70 20.80 -0.60
C GLU A 293 14.08 22.19 -0.06
N ASN A 294 13.38 22.67 0.97
CA ASN A 294 13.46 24.07 1.42
C ASN A 294 14.18 24.24 2.77
N ASN A 295 14.51 23.15 3.46
CA ASN A 295 15.09 23.14 4.81
C ASN A 295 14.27 23.94 5.86
N LYS A 296 12.97 24.11 5.63
CA LYS A 296 12.04 24.79 6.53
C LYS A 296 10.63 24.23 6.39
N ALA A 297 9.81 24.42 7.42
CA ALA A 297 8.39 24.07 7.36
C ALA A 297 7.63 24.96 6.35
N PRO A 298 6.59 24.42 5.68
CA PRO A 298 5.75 25.20 4.77
C PRO A 298 4.90 26.19 5.54
N ASP A 299 4.63 27.36 4.94
CA ASP A 299 3.66 28.32 5.48
C ASP A 299 2.22 27.71 5.46
N TYR A 300 1.94 26.87 4.45
CA TYR A 300 0.73 26.09 4.24
C TYR A 300 0.98 25.03 3.14
N ILE A 301 0.06 24.08 2.98
CA ILE A 301 -0.01 23.21 1.78
C ILE A 301 -1.33 23.39 1.04
N GLU A 302 -1.32 23.09 -0.26
CA GLU A 302 -2.52 22.92 -1.06
C GLU A 302 -2.81 21.42 -1.26
N TYR A 303 -4.04 20.99 -0.98
CA TYR A 303 -4.47 19.61 -1.21
C TYR A 303 -5.94 19.54 -1.60
N ASN A 304 -6.24 19.07 -2.81
CA ASN A 304 -7.60 18.89 -3.33
C ASN A 304 -8.52 20.12 -3.11
N GLY A 305 -7.99 21.32 -3.37
CA GLY A 305 -8.70 22.59 -3.19
C GLY A 305 -8.76 23.11 -1.75
N ALA A 306 -8.17 22.38 -0.79
CA ALA A 306 -7.95 22.88 0.56
C ALA A 306 -6.60 23.61 0.66
N TYR A 307 -6.57 24.66 1.46
CA TYR A 307 -5.36 25.36 1.89
C TYR A 307 -5.21 25.09 3.38
N ILE A 308 -4.23 24.28 3.77
CA ILE A 308 -4.04 23.84 5.14
C ILE A 308 -2.80 24.53 5.70
N ALA A 309 -3.03 25.45 6.62
CA ALA A 309 -2.02 26.28 7.26
C ALA A 309 -1.09 25.47 8.16
N TYR A 310 0.13 25.98 8.37
CA TYR A 310 1.14 25.36 9.25
C TYR A 310 0.59 24.93 10.63
N PRO A 311 -0.08 25.79 11.43
CA PRO A 311 -0.61 25.40 12.74
C PRO A 311 -1.52 24.17 12.70
N ASP A 312 -2.38 24.11 11.68
CA ASP A 312 -3.34 23.02 11.51
C ASP A 312 -2.64 21.73 11.09
N LEU A 313 -1.59 21.82 10.26
CA LEU A 313 -0.76 20.66 9.90
C LEU A 313 -0.05 20.10 11.12
N VAL A 314 0.66 20.94 11.88
CA VAL A 314 1.41 20.51 13.07
C VAL A 314 0.46 19.83 14.06
N ARG A 315 -0.64 20.49 14.41
CA ARG A 315 -1.59 19.97 15.42
C ARG A 315 -2.31 18.71 14.95
N THR A 316 -2.75 18.67 13.69
CA THR A 316 -3.43 17.49 13.11
C THR A 316 -2.50 16.29 13.09
N PHE A 317 -1.29 16.44 12.57
CA PHE A 317 -0.36 15.31 12.43
C PHE A 317 0.12 14.82 13.80
N ALA A 318 0.34 15.73 14.75
CA ALA A 318 0.60 15.37 16.14
C ALA A 318 -0.57 14.59 16.73
N LYS A 319 -1.81 15.07 16.60
CA LYS A 319 -2.99 14.37 17.12
C LYS A 319 -3.16 12.97 16.55
N ILE A 320 -2.95 12.80 15.25
CA ILE A 320 -3.08 11.48 14.60
C ILE A 320 -2.05 10.47 15.13
N THR A 321 -0.91 10.93 15.65
CA THR A 321 0.24 10.08 16.01
C THR A 321 0.58 10.05 17.50
N GLU A 322 -0.11 10.82 18.34
CA GLU A 322 0.22 11.01 19.77
C GLU A 322 0.19 9.71 20.60
N ASN A 323 -0.59 8.72 20.19
CA ASN A 323 -0.78 7.47 20.91
C ASN A 323 0.01 6.31 20.31
N HIS A 324 0.88 6.54 19.32
CA HIS A 324 1.64 5.49 18.63
C HIS A 324 2.91 5.11 19.40
N THR A 325 2.76 4.77 20.68
CA THR A 325 3.87 4.52 21.60
C THR A 325 4.32 3.05 21.64
N ASP A 326 3.46 2.14 21.17
CA ASP A 326 3.71 0.70 21.11
C ASP A 326 2.84 0.06 20.02
N SER A 327 3.17 -1.14 19.57
CA SER A 327 2.46 -1.79 18.45
C SER A 327 0.96 -1.98 18.69
N SER A 328 0.51 -2.13 19.94
CA SER A 328 -0.92 -2.32 20.25
C SER A 328 -1.75 -1.03 20.17
N SER A 329 -1.09 0.12 20.18
CA SER A 329 -1.71 1.45 20.13
C SER A 329 -1.50 2.17 18.79
N MET A 330 -0.68 1.62 17.90
CA MET A 330 -0.47 2.14 16.54
C MET A 330 -1.66 1.82 15.63
N ASN A 331 -2.69 2.66 15.75
CA ASN A 331 -3.84 2.62 14.86
C ASN A 331 -4.13 4.02 14.32
N PHE A 332 -4.46 4.07 13.04
CA PHE A 332 -4.78 5.29 12.33
C PHE A 332 -6.28 5.40 12.09
N TYR A 333 -6.80 6.61 12.19
CA TYR A 333 -8.19 6.88 11.89
C TYR A 333 -8.47 6.68 10.40
N GLY A 334 -9.34 5.73 10.03
CA GLY A 334 -9.72 5.53 8.62
C GLY A 334 -10.22 6.80 7.94
N SER A 335 -10.81 7.71 8.72
CA SER A 335 -11.04 9.11 8.35
C SER A 335 -10.88 10.00 9.59
N TYR A 336 -10.31 11.20 9.40
CA TYR A 336 -10.07 12.18 10.46
C TYR A 336 -10.68 13.54 10.10
N TYR A 337 -11.29 14.21 11.07
CA TYR A 337 -11.84 15.56 10.92
C TYR A 337 -10.75 16.56 11.29
N LEU A 338 -10.26 17.33 10.32
CA LEU A 338 -9.24 18.33 10.62
C LEU A 338 -9.82 19.42 11.50
N GLU A 339 -9.12 19.73 12.58
CA GLU A 339 -9.47 20.80 13.50
C GLU A 339 -8.69 22.07 13.13
N LYS A 340 -9.39 23.19 13.03
CA LYS A 340 -8.73 24.48 12.85
C LYS A 340 -8.20 24.95 14.19
N VAL A 341 -6.91 25.27 14.24
CA VAL A 341 -6.29 25.97 15.39
C VAL A 341 -6.80 27.39 15.47
N ASN A 342 -6.91 28.06 14.32
CA ASN A 342 -7.35 29.45 14.22
C ASN A 342 -8.64 29.58 13.41
N HIS A 343 -9.58 30.35 13.95
CA HIS A 343 -10.85 30.66 13.31
C HIS A 343 -10.90 32.09 12.80
N SER A 344 -11.47 32.28 11.61
CA SER A 344 -11.73 33.59 11.04
C SER A 344 -13.21 33.67 10.69
N PHE A 345 -13.93 34.57 11.35
CA PHE A 345 -15.37 34.76 11.09
C PHE A 345 -15.66 35.00 9.60
N ILE A 346 -14.82 35.76 8.90
CA ILE A 346 -15.00 36.05 7.47
C ILE A 346 -14.86 34.76 6.66
N ILE A 347 -13.81 33.97 6.92
CA ILE A 347 -13.53 32.74 6.17
C ILE A 347 -14.57 31.68 6.49
N ASP A 348 -14.92 31.51 7.76
CA ASP A 348 -15.89 30.52 8.22
C ASP A 348 -17.32 30.85 7.73
N MET A 349 -17.65 32.13 7.50
CA MET A 349 -18.95 32.57 6.98
C MET A 349 -19.03 32.65 5.45
N LEU A 350 -17.91 32.54 4.71
CA LEU A 350 -17.90 32.62 3.24
C LEU A 350 -18.87 31.64 2.55
N PRO A 351 -18.91 30.34 2.94
CA PRO A 351 -19.85 29.39 2.32
C PRO A 351 -21.32 29.80 2.53
N ILE A 352 -21.63 30.31 3.73
CA ILE A 352 -22.98 30.76 4.08
C ILE A 352 -23.34 32.02 3.28
N ALA A 353 -22.42 32.98 3.17
CA ALA A 353 -22.61 34.19 2.39
C ALA A 353 -22.81 33.88 0.89
N ALA A 354 -22.08 32.92 0.34
CA ALA A 354 -22.25 32.46 -1.03
C ALA A 354 -23.63 31.82 -1.27
N LEU A 355 -24.11 30.98 -0.35
CA LEU A 355 -25.46 30.40 -0.42
C LEU A 355 -26.55 31.48 -0.35
N ILE A 356 -26.39 32.47 0.52
CA ILE A 356 -27.32 33.61 0.60
C ILE A 356 -27.34 34.39 -0.71
N LEU A 357 -26.17 34.64 -1.32
CA LEU A 357 -26.08 35.33 -2.62
C LEU A 357 -26.80 34.53 -3.71
N VAL A 358 -26.56 33.22 -3.81
CA VAL A 358 -27.23 32.33 -4.76
C VAL A 358 -28.75 32.38 -4.57
N PHE A 359 -29.20 32.34 -3.32
CA PHE A 359 -30.62 32.42 -2.98
C PHE A 359 -31.24 33.77 -3.39
N ILE A 360 -30.55 34.88 -3.15
CA ILE A 360 -30.99 36.23 -3.57
C ILE A 360 -31.10 36.31 -5.10
N VAL A 361 -30.11 35.79 -5.83
CA VAL A 361 -30.11 35.76 -7.30
C VAL A 361 -31.26 34.90 -7.82
N ALA A 362 -31.47 33.71 -7.25
CA ALA A 362 -32.59 32.83 -7.61
C ALA A 362 -33.94 33.50 -7.38
N LEU A 363 -34.13 34.19 -6.25
CA LEU A 363 -35.34 34.97 -5.97
C LEU A 363 -35.52 36.14 -6.95
N ALA A 364 -34.46 36.84 -7.32
CA ALA A 364 -34.52 37.93 -8.31
C ALA A 364 -34.94 37.42 -9.69
N ILE A 365 -34.39 36.28 -10.13
CA ILE A 365 -34.78 35.61 -11.37
C ILE A 365 -36.25 35.16 -11.31
N LEU A 366 -36.67 34.50 -10.24
CA LEU A 366 -38.05 34.05 -10.04
C LEU A 366 -39.03 35.22 -10.09
N ARG A 367 -38.72 36.33 -9.39
CA ARG A 367 -39.51 37.56 -9.44
C ARG A 367 -39.61 38.12 -10.85
N ARG A 368 -38.53 38.09 -11.62
CA ARG A 368 -38.51 38.56 -13.02
C ARG A 368 -39.38 37.67 -13.91
N LEU A 369 -39.30 36.34 -13.77
CA LEU A 369 -40.12 35.38 -14.51
C LEU A 369 -41.62 35.50 -14.19
N LEU A 370 -41.98 35.67 -12.90
CA LEU A 370 -43.37 35.88 -12.47
C LEU A 370 -43.96 37.20 -13.01
N ARG A 371 -43.16 38.27 -13.08
CA ARG A 371 -43.59 39.54 -13.70
C ARG A 371 -43.81 39.41 -15.21
N PHE A 372 -43.02 38.60 -15.90
CA PHE A 372 -43.23 38.31 -17.33
C PHE A 372 -44.49 37.49 -17.58
N ARG A 373 -44.80 36.50 -16.72
CA ARG A 373 -46.03 35.70 -16.81
C ARG A 373 -47.32 36.49 -16.54
N ARG A 374 -47.27 37.57 -15.76
CA ARG A 374 -48.44 38.46 -15.49
C ARG A 374 -48.68 39.53 -16.57
N ARG A 375 -47.76 39.70 -17.53
CA ARG A 375 -47.85 40.67 -18.63
C ARG A 375 -48.21 40.05 -19.98
N ARG A 376 -48.32 38.72 -20.04
CA ARG A 376 -49.10 37.98 -21.02
C ARG A 376 -50.46 37.68 -20.39
#